data_AF-A0A7S2QAC0-F1
#
_entry.id   AF-A0A7S2QAC0-F1
#
_cell.length_a   1.000
_cell.length_b   1.000
_cell.length_c   1.000
_cell.angle_alpha   90.00
_cell.angle_beta   90.00
_cell.angle_gamma   90.00
#
_symmetry.space_group_name_H-M   'P 1'
#
loop_
_entity.id
_entity.type
_entity.pdbx_description
1 polymer ?
#
loop_
_entity_poly.entity_id
_entity_poly.type
_entity_poly.pdbx_seq_one_letter_code
_entity_poly.pdbx_strand_id
1 'polypeptide(L)'
;VGIVVGGGASGASGGPATSRPADYAGFPYNIEFRSENVLVSEIEERRGVAYDVVLCLKLTKWVHLYWGDDGVKVLFRKIFKMLCPGGLLVLEAQDWSSYLPNKHLTAAAKQTKSEITLKPGNFTAYLVDDVGFAMPE
;
A
#
# COMPACT_ATOMS: atom_id res chain seq x y z
N VAL A 1 -8.81 3.68 6.20
CA VAL A 1 -7.91 3.40 7.34
C VAL A 1 -6.70 2.69 6.79
N GLY A 2 -5.58 3.38 6.66
CA GLY A 2 -4.29 2.81 6.32
C GLY A 2 -3.30 3.27 7.38
N ILE A 3 -2.59 2.33 8.00
CA ILE A 3 -1.46 2.65 8.88
C ILE A 3 -0.25 2.75 7.96
N VAL A 4 0.39 3.90 7.97
CA VAL A 4 1.56 4.16 7.17
C VAL A 4 2.66 4.57 8.14
N VAL A 5 3.58 3.65 8.40
CA VAL A 5 4.74 3.90 9.26
C VAL A 5 5.80 4.54 8.39
N GLY A 6 6.25 5.72 8.76
CA GLY A 6 7.58 6.12 8.34
C GLY A 6 7.99 7.47 8.89
N GLY A 7 9.24 7.54 9.38
CA GLY A 7 9.85 8.76 9.89
C GLY A 7 10.20 9.75 8.78
N GLY A 8 10.05 11.04 9.10
CA GLY A 8 10.66 12.14 8.36
C GLY A 8 11.82 12.71 9.17
N ALA A 9 12.93 13.03 8.52
CA ALA A 9 14.04 13.75 9.13
C ALA A 9 14.16 15.14 8.49
N SER A 10 14.10 16.19 9.30
CA SER A 10 14.48 17.56 8.93
C SER A 10 15.98 17.76 9.16
N GLY A 11 16.65 18.43 8.21
CA GLY A 11 18.10 18.39 8.06
C GLY A 11 18.92 19.29 8.99
N ALA A 12 20.23 19.00 9.02
CA ALA A 12 21.34 19.94 9.26
C ALA A 12 22.68 19.31 8.81
N SER A 13 23.59 20.18 8.37
CA SER A 13 24.88 19.93 7.70
C SER A 13 26.08 19.63 8.62
N GLY A 14 27.03 18.80 8.15
CA GLY A 14 28.48 19.01 8.35
C GLY A 14 29.30 17.88 9.00
N GLY A 15 30.30 17.37 8.27
CA GLY A 15 31.52 16.72 8.81
C GLY A 15 31.57 15.17 8.77
N PRO A 16 32.74 14.56 8.48
CA PRO A 16 32.86 13.11 8.35
C PRO A 16 33.14 12.49 9.73
N ALA A 17 32.11 11.91 10.31
CA ALA A 17 32.23 10.99 11.44
C ALA A 17 31.30 9.81 11.15
N THR A 18 31.79 8.60 11.41
CA THR A 18 31.04 7.35 11.37
C THR A 18 29.74 7.50 12.17
N SER A 19 28.66 7.92 11.51
CA SER A 19 27.43 8.31 12.17
C SER A 19 26.53 7.09 12.29
N ARG A 20 26.33 6.69 13.54
CA ARG A 20 25.16 5.91 13.97
C ARG A 20 23.92 6.55 13.33
N PRO A 21 22.98 5.77 12.74
CA PRO A 21 21.84 6.35 12.03
C PRO A 21 21.11 7.30 12.97
N ALA A 22 20.70 8.45 12.41
CA ALA A 22 20.07 9.57 13.10
C ALA A 22 19.13 9.13 14.23
N ASP A 23 19.11 9.88 15.33
CA ASP A 23 18.18 9.71 16.45
C ASP A 23 16.74 9.77 15.92
N TYR A 24 16.20 8.62 15.48
CA TYR A 24 14.80 8.47 15.22
C TYR A 24 14.11 8.77 16.54
N ALA A 25 13.30 9.83 16.57
CA ALA A 25 12.49 10.14 17.72
C ALA A 25 11.70 8.86 18.07
N GLY A 26 11.99 8.28 19.24
CA GLY A 26 11.43 7.01 19.64
C GLY A 26 9.91 7.08 19.72
N PHE A 27 9.28 5.93 19.96
CA PHE A 27 7.85 5.90 20.26
C PHE A 27 7.49 6.93 21.37
N PRO A 28 6.42 7.73 21.21
CA PRO A 28 5.37 7.67 20.17
C PRO A 28 5.62 8.55 18.94
N TYR A 29 6.77 9.20 18.83
CA TYR A 29 7.03 10.23 17.83
C TYR A 29 7.40 9.69 16.44
N ASN A 30 7.55 8.36 16.31
CA ASN A 30 7.78 7.66 15.03
C ASN A 30 6.50 7.12 14.37
N ILE A 31 5.31 7.54 14.85
CA ILE A 31 4.02 7.08 14.33
C ILE A 31 3.18 8.28 13.90
N GLU A 32 2.57 8.16 12.72
CA GLU A 32 1.58 9.10 12.20
C GLU A 32 0.33 8.34 11.73
N PHE A 33 -0.85 8.91 11.98
CA PHE A 33 -2.11 8.42 11.44
C PHE A 33 -2.72 9.45 10.50
N ARG A 34 -3.20 8.99 9.35
CA ARG A 34 -3.85 9.83 8.33
C ARG A 34 -5.19 9.26 7.91
N SER A 35 -6.14 10.14 7.64
CA SER A 35 -7.45 9.79 7.09
C SER A 35 -7.52 10.20 5.62
N GLU A 36 -7.14 9.29 4.73
CA GLU A 36 -7.07 9.55 3.29
C GLU A 36 -7.58 8.34 2.49
N ASN A 37 -8.03 8.61 1.25
CA ASN A 37 -8.22 7.57 0.25
C ASN A 37 -6.93 7.40 -0.55
N VAL A 38 -6.19 6.31 -0.29
CA VAL A 38 -4.91 6.01 -0.94
C VAL A 38 -4.98 6.03 -2.47
N LEU A 39 -6.11 5.70 -3.09
CA LEU A 39 -6.18 5.65 -4.55
C LEU A 39 -6.04 7.02 -5.21
N VAL A 40 -6.43 8.08 -4.51
CA VAL A 40 -6.44 9.47 -5.01
C VAL A 40 -5.56 10.40 -4.18
N SER A 41 -4.83 9.87 -3.20
CA SER A 41 -3.93 10.67 -2.38
C SER A 41 -2.60 10.95 -3.08
N GLU A 42 -2.03 12.10 -2.76
CA GLU A 42 -0.72 12.56 -3.23
C GLU A 42 0.38 12.27 -2.18
N ILE A 43 0.29 11.12 -1.50
CA ILE A 43 1.19 10.78 -0.40
C ILE A 43 2.63 10.57 -0.88
N GLU A 44 2.80 10.10 -2.11
CA GLU A 44 4.09 9.89 -2.77
C GLU A 44 4.81 11.22 -2.94
N GLU A 45 4.12 12.23 -3.46
CA GLU A 45 4.66 13.57 -3.67
C GLU A 45 4.89 14.31 -2.34
N ARG A 46 3.92 14.24 -1.42
CA ARG A 46 3.96 15.00 -0.16
C ARG A 46 5.08 14.55 0.76
N ARG A 47 5.33 13.24 0.84
CA ARG A 47 6.29 12.69 1.79
C ARG A 47 7.72 12.99 1.38
N GLY A 48 8.02 13.04 0.08
CA GLY A 48 9.36 13.29 -0.46
C GLY A 48 10.40 12.21 -0.15
N VAL A 49 10.06 11.20 0.65
CA VAL A 49 10.91 10.06 1.03
C VAL A 49 10.11 8.78 0.88
N ALA A 50 10.67 7.81 0.15
CA ALA A 50 10.06 6.50 -0.06
C ALA A 50 10.06 5.63 1.22
N TYR A 51 9.21 4.61 1.25
CA TYR A 51 9.09 3.64 2.33
C TYR A 51 9.99 2.44 2.09
N ASP A 52 10.55 1.89 3.18
CA ASP A 52 11.24 0.60 3.13
C ASP A 52 10.26 -0.56 3.08
N VAL A 53 9.12 -0.43 3.78
CA VAL A 53 8.09 -1.47 3.86
C VAL A 53 6.70 -0.84 3.76
N VAL A 54 5.84 -1.41 2.92
CA VAL A 54 4.41 -1.08 2.86
C VAL A 54 3.59 -2.32 3.24
N LEU A 55 2.70 -2.15 4.22
CA LEU A 55 1.78 -3.20 4.66
C LEU A 55 0.41 -3.00 3.99
N CYS A 56 -0.01 -3.98 3.20
CA CYS A 56 -1.34 -4.00 2.57
C CYS A 56 -2.14 -5.19 3.10
N LEU A 57 -2.71 -5.03 4.30
CA LEU A 57 -3.31 -6.13 5.05
C LEU A 57 -4.84 -6.06 5.00
N LYS A 58 -5.49 -7.09 4.44
CA LYS A 58 -6.97 -7.21 4.35
C LYS A 58 -7.68 -5.98 3.75
N LEU A 59 -6.97 -5.22 2.92
CA LEU A 59 -7.45 -3.99 2.29
C LEU A 59 -7.96 -4.22 0.87
N THR A 60 -7.32 -5.12 0.12
CA THR A 60 -7.55 -5.29 -1.32
C THR A 60 -8.99 -5.63 -1.64
N LYS A 61 -9.68 -6.44 -0.83
CA LYS A 61 -11.11 -6.73 -1.03
C LYS A 61 -11.96 -5.48 -1.09
N TRP A 62 -11.76 -4.56 -0.15
CA TRP A 62 -12.57 -3.36 -0.07
C TRP A 62 -12.28 -2.46 -1.25
N VAL A 63 -11.01 -2.30 -1.61
CA VAL A 63 -10.64 -1.54 -2.81
C VAL A 63 -11.31 -2.14 -4.06
N HIS A 64 -11.25 -3.46 -4.19
CA HIS A 64 -11.79 -4.21 -5.32
C HIS A 64 -13.31 -4.11 -5.43
N LEU A 65 -14.04 -4.16 -4.31
CA LEU A 65 -15.50 -4.07 -4.29
C LEU A 65 -16.02 -2.66 -4.60
N TYR A 66 -15.27 -1.61 -4.29
CA TYR A 66 -15.71 -0.22 -4.47
C TYR A 66 -15.13 0.48 -5.71
N TRP A 67 -13.99 -0.01 -6.23
CA TRP A 67 -13.29 0.59 -7.38
C TRP A 67 -12.90 -0.42 -8.46
N GLY A 68 -13.35 -1.68 -8.35
CA GLY A 68 -13.11 -2.70 -9.36
C GLY A 68 -11.64 -3.06 -9.53
N ASP A 69 -11.36 -3.76 -10.62
CA ASP A 69 -10.01 -4.19 -10.99
C ASP A 69 -9.08 -2.97 -11.09
N ASP A 70 -9.54 -1.86 -11.67
CA ASP A 70 -8.75 -0.64 -11.85
C ASP A 70 -8.31 -0.04 -10.51
N GLY A 71 -9.17 -0.06 -9.48
CA GLY A 71 -8.81 0.39 -8.15
C GLY A 71 -7.66 -0.43 -7.54
N VAL A 72 -7.69 -1.75 -7.70
CA VAL A 72 -6.61 -2.63 -7.22
C VAL A 72 -5.33 -2.40 -7.99
N LYS A 73 -5.43 -2.24 -9.32
CA LYS A 73 -4.27 -1.94 -10.18
C LYS A 73 -3.63 -0.60 -9.82
N VAL A 74 -4.44 0.44 -9.55
CA VAL A 74 -3.97 1.75 -9.08
C VAL A 74 -3.30 1.61 -7.71
N LEU A 75 -3.93 0.90 -6.77
CA LEU A 75 -3.35 0.66 -5.45
C LEU A 75 -1.95 0.04 -5.54
N PHE A 76 -1.79 -1.03 -6.31
CA PHE A 76 -0.52 -1.73 -6.44
C PHE A 76 0.56 -0.86 -7.10
N ARG A 77 0.23 -0.10 -8.15
CA ARG A 77 1.18 0.84 -8.76
C ARG A 77 1.57 1.96 -7.82
N LYS A 78 0.64 2.47 -7.00
CA LYS A 78 0.97 3.47 -5.98
C LYS A 78 1.88 2.91 -4.91
N ILE A 79 1.59 1.71 -4.41
CA ILE A 79 2.46 1.02 -3.45
C ILE A 79 3.88 0.87 -4.01
N PHE A 80 4.00 0.46 -5.27
CA PHE A 80 5.31 0.35 -5.93
C PHE A 80 6.07 1.68 -5.97
N LYS A 81 5.40 2.78 -6.36
CA LYS A 81 6.00 4.13 -6.37
C LYS A 81 6.36 4.66 -4.98
N MET A 82 5.62 4.24 -3.96
CA MET A 82 5.89 4.59 -2.57
C MET A 82 7.14 3.89 -2.03
N LEU A 83 7.57 2.76 -2.57
CA LEU A 83 8.69 1.97 -2.06
C LEU A 83 10.04 2.48 -2.58
N CYS A 84 11.07 2.41 -1.74
CA CYS A 84 12.45 2.57 -2.18
C CYS A 84 12.90 1.35 -3.01
N PRO A 85 13.96 1.46 -3.82
CA PRO A 85 14.56 0.29 -4.46
C PRO A 85 14.96 -0.76 -3.41
N GLY A 86 14.48 -2.00 -3.57
CA GLY A 86 14.66 -3.07 -2.59
C GLY A 86 13.65 -3.08 -1.44
N GLY A 87 12.71 -2.14 -1.41
CA GLY A 87 11.63 -2.10 -0.43
C GLY A 87 10.62 -3.24 -0.61
N LEU A 88 9.89 -3.56 0.46
CA LEU A 88 9.02 -4.73 0.55
C LEU A 88 7.54 -4.35 0.62
N LEU A 89 6.74 -5.01 -0.21
CA LEU A 89 5.29 -5.08 -0.04
C LEU A 89 4.93 -6.35 0.72
N VAL A 90 4.33 -6.20 1.90
CA VAL A 90 3.69 -7.31 2.62
C VAL A 90 2.19 -7.27 2.30
N LEU A 91 1.77 -8.18 1.41
CA LEU A 91 0.38 -8.27 0.95
C LEU A 91 -0.35 -9.42 1.64
N GLU A 92 -1.43 -9.12 2.35
CA GLU A 92 -2.42 -10.11 2.80
C GLU A 92 -3.73 -9.88 2.03
N ALA A 93 -3.85 -10.49 0.85
CA ALA A 93 -5.06 -10.45 0.04
C ALA A 93 -6.09 -11.46 0.57
N GLN A 94 -7.35 -11.04 0.67
CA GLN A 94 -8.42 -11.94 1.09
C GLN A 94 -8.88 -12.82 -0.08
N ASP A 95 -9.18 -14.08 0.20
CA ASP A 95 -9.65 -15.04 -0.80
C ASP A 95 -10.95 -14.61 -1.47
N TRP A 96 -11.17 -15.09 -2.70
CA TRP A 96 -12.39 -14.82 -3.45
C TRP A 96 -13.67 -15.27 -2.72
N SER A 97 -13.61 -16.35 -1.96
CA SER A 97 -14.71 -16.83 -1.11
C SER A 97 -15.16 -15.77 -0.10
N SER A 98 -14.26 -14.90 0.36
CA SER A 98 -14.61 -13.80 1.27
C SER A 98 -15.45 -12.71 0.61
N TYR A 99 -15.54 -12.66 -0.73
CA TYR A 99 -16.36 -11.70 -1.49
C TYR A 99 -17.85 -12.07 -1.49
N LEU A 100 -18.24 -13.19 -0.87
CA LEU A 100 -19.64 -13.63 -0.79
C LEU A 100 -20.58 -12.51 -0.28
N PRO A 101 -21.85 -12.52 -0.72
CA PRO A 101 -22.79 -11.45 -0.42
C PRO A 101 -22.92 -11.22 1.08
N ASN A 102 -22.52 -10.04 1.53
CA ASN A 102 -22.82 -9.56 2.87
C ASN A 102 -24.09 -8.71 2.79
N LYS A 103 -24.98 -8.83 3.77
CA LYS A 103 -26.18 -7.98 3.91
C LYS A 103 -25.84 -6.48 3.90
N HIS A 104 -24.63 -6.11 4.30
CA HIS A 104 -24.15 -4.74 4.35
C HIS A 104 -23.52 -4.23 3.05
N LEU A 105 -23.45 -5.04 1.99
CA LEU A 105 -22.85 -4.60 0.73
C LEU A 105 -23.84 -3.75 -0.09
N THR A 106 -23.39 -2.58 -0.55
CA THR A 106 -24.19 -1.66 -1.37
C THR A 106 -24.51 -2.28 -2.74
N ALA A 107 -25.57 -1.81 -3.40
CA ALA A 107 -25.92 -2.27 -4.75
C ALA A 107 -24.77 -2.03 -5.75
N ALA A 108 -24.12 -0.88 -5.68
CA ALA A 108 -22.96 -0.56 -6.50
C ALA A 108 -21.82 -1.56 -6.31
N ALA A 109 -21.46 -1.90 -5.07
CA ALA A 109 -20.38 -2.85 -4.82
C ALA A 109 -20.75 -4.30 -5.25
N LYS A 110 -22.04 -4.66 -5.25
CA LYS A 110 -22.50 -5.93 -5.84
C LYS A 110 -22.34 -5.94 -7.36
N GLN A 111 -22.65 -4.83 -8.03
CA GLN A 111 -22.47 -4.67 -9.46
C GLN A 111 -20.98 -4.77 -9.83
N THR A 112 -20.13 -3.97 -9.19
CA THR A 112 -18.67 -4.02 -9.39
C THR A 112 -18.11 -5.43 -9.16
N LYS A 113 -18.58 -6.14 -8.12
CA LYS A 113 -18.17 -7.54 -7.89
C LYS A 113 -18.43 -8.45 -9.11
N SER A 114 -19.56 -8.26 -9.80
CA SER A 114 -19.88 -9.06 -10.99
C SER A 114 -18.98 -8.77 -12.20
N GLU A 115 -18.37 -7.59 -12.21
CA GLU A 115 -17.45 -7.14 -13.28
C GLU A 115 -15.99 -7.50 -12.99
N ILE A 116 -15.65 -7.91 -11.76
CA ILE A 116 -14.27 -8.27 -11.38
C ILE A 116 -13.74 -9.42 -12.23
N THR A 117 -12.62 -9.19 -12.91
CA THR A 117 -11.91 -10.22 -13.69
C THR A 117 -10.59 -10.62 -13.05
N LEU A 118 -9.85 -9.67 -12.47
CA LEU A 118 -8.57 -9.93 -11.80
C LEU A 118 -8.80 -10.54 -10.41
N LYS A 119 -8.85 -11.88 -10.29
CA LYS A 119 -9.09 -12.52 -8.99
C LYS A 119 -7.90 -12.40 -8.02
N PRO A 120 -8.14 -12.47 -6.69
CA PRO A 120 -7.06 -12.39 -5.69
C PRO A 120 -5.91 -13.37 -5.90
N GLY A 121 -6.20 -14.59 -6.38
CA GLY A 121 -5.18 -15.59 -6.71
C GLY A 121 -4.23 -15.19 -7.85
N ASN A 122 -4.59 -14.17 -8.63
CA ASN A 122 -3.81 -13.65 -9.75
C ASN A 122 -3.09 -12.34 -9.39
N PHE A 123 -3.24 -11.82 -8.16
CA PHE A 123 -2.60 -10.58 -7.76
C PHE A 123 -1.07 -10.67 -7.77
N THR A 124 -0.50 -11.79 -7.35
CA THR A 124 0.96 -11.99 -7.36
C THR A 124 1.51 -11.94 -8.79
N ALA A 125 0.86 -12.62 -9.74
CA ALA A 125 1.25 -12.56 -11.15
C ALA A 125 1.20 -11.12 -11.67
N TYR A 126 0.10 -10.41 -11.44
CA TYR A 126 -0.03 -9.01 -11.84
C TYR A 126 1.02 -8.09 -11.20
N LEU A 127 1.35 -8.30 -9.92
CA LEU A 127 2.40 -7.53 -9.23
C LEU A 127 3.78 -7.73 -9.85
N VAL A 128 4.10 -8.95 -10.27
CA VAL A 128 5.40 -9.28 -10.87
C VAL A 128 5.44 -8.88 -12.35
N ASP A 129 4.44 -9.30 -13.12
CA ASP A 129 4.44 -9.20 -14.57
C ASP A 129 4.10 -7.78 -15.08
N ASP A 130 3.17 -7.08 -14.41
CA ASP A 130 2.66 -5.78 -14.87
C ASP A 130 3.15 -4.59 -14.05
N VAL A 131 3.41 -4.77 -12.74
CA VAL A 131 3.81 -3.67 -11.85
C VAL A 131 5.32 -3.56 -11.70
N GLY A 132 6.05 -4.68 -11.72
CA GLY A 132 7.51 -4.72 -11.65
C GLY A 132 8.10 -5.13 -10.30
N PHE A 133 7.30 -5.78 -9.43
CA PHE A 133 7.84 -6.43 -8.24
C PHE A 133 8.64 -7.69 -8.61
N ALA A 134 9.59 -8.06 -7.76
CA ALA A 134 10.23 -9.37 -7.80
C ALA A 134 9.75 -10.22 -6.62
N MET A 135 9.75 -11.54 -6.80
CA MET A 135 9.58 -12.46 -5.67
C MET A 135 10.82 -12.39 -4.77
N PRO A 136 10.67 -12.48 -3.43
CA PRO A 136 11.81 -12.61 -2.53
C PRO A 136 12.58 -13.89 -2.85
N GLU A 137 13.91 -13.81 -2.81
CA GLU A 137 14.82 -14.97 -2.93
C GLU A 137 14.67 -15.96 -1.77
#